data_AF-A0A166E6Z3-F1
#
_entry.id   AF-A0A166E6Z3-F1
#
_cell.length_a   1.000
_cell.length_b   1.000
_cell.length_c   1.000
_cell.angle_alpha   90.00
_cell.angle_beta   90.00
_cell.angle_gamma   90.00
#
_symmetry.space_group_name_H-M   'P 1'
#
loop_
_entity.id
_entity.type
_entity.pdbx_description
1 polymer ?
#
loop_
_entity_poly.entity_id
_entity_poly.type
_entity_poly.pdbx_seq_one_letter_code
_entity_poly.pdbx_strand_id
1 'polypeptide(L)'
;MFDIAGQPQSAWQSYVSEYVPQSLREAVAHLADEFTAAYLLDCLILEKGLRSRLLSNSTRQPNTPLTTDERSDRFAMLLRLWAEGCHTVVDERLFADTARRRPEELEALREYFRQNALRSRKKFPS
;
A
#
# COMPACT_ATOMS: atom_id res chain seq x y z
N MET A 1 -7.70 28.88 -5.06
CA MET A 1 -6.34 28.66 -4.54
C MET A 1 -6.50 27.74 -3.36
N PHE A 2 -6.29 26.43 -3.53
CA PHE A 2 -6.55 25.46 -2.47
C PHE A 2 -5.29 25.28 -1.65
N ASP A 3 -5.39 25.64 -0.38
CA ASP A 3 -4.33 25.59 0.61
C ASP A 3 -4.07 24.13 0.99
N ILE A 4 -2.96 23.57 0.50
CA ILE A 4 -2.57 22.17 0.70
C ILE A 4 -1.84 21.99 2.05
N ALA A 5 -1.54 23.06 2.78
CA ALA A 5 -0.60 23.04 3.91
C ALA A 5 -1.19 22.67 5.28
N GLY A 6 -2.42 22.16 5.38
CA GLY A 6 -3.15 22.15 6.66
C GLY A 6 -3.89 20.86 7.05
N GLN A 7 -3.65 19.71 6.44
CA GLN A 7 -4.21 18.47 6.99
C GLN A 7 -3.35 18.03 8.18
N PRO A 8 -3.90 17.99 9.40
CA PRO A 8 -3.11 17.60 10.57
C PRO A 8 -2.68 16.14 10.39
N GLN A 9 -1.41 15.85 10.71
CA GLN A 9 -0.84 14.49 10.69
C GLN A 9 -1.76 13.44 11.35
N SER A 10 -2.64 13.84 12.27
CA SER A 10 -3.65 13.01 12.91
C SER A 10 -4.71 12.43 11.97
N ALA A 11 -5.13 13.15 10.92
CA ALA A 11 -6.21 12.72 10.03
C ALA A 11 -5.82 11.47 9.24
N TRP A 12 -4.56 11.40 8.79
CA TRP A 12 -4.07 10.25 8.03
C TRP A 12 -3.70 9.09 8.93
N GLN A 13 -3.25 9.34 10.17
CA GLN A 13 -3.03 8.30 11.17
C GLN A 13 -4.33 7.56 11.50
N SER A 14 -5.45 8.28 11.67
CA SER A 14 -6.77 7.69 11.85
C SER A 14 -7.19 6.87 10.62
N TYR A 15 -6.97 7.39 9.42
CA TYR A 15 -7.25 6.67 8.18
C TYR A 15 -6.45 5.35 8.07
N VAL A 16 -5.15 5.38 8.38
CA VAL A 16 -4.30 4.18 8.36
C VAL A 16 -4.79 3.15 9.37
N SER A 17 -5.24 3.56 10.55
CA SER A 17 -5.80 2.63 11.53
C SER A 17 -7.11 2.00 11.08
N GLU A 18 -7.94 2.72 10.34
CA GLU A 18 -9.26 2.26 9.89
C GLU A 18 -9.20 1.39 8.63
N TYR A 19 -8.29 1.70 7.71
CA TYR A 19 -8.24 1.08 6.38
C TYR A 19 -7.12 0.05 6.19
N VAL A 20 -6.21 -0.11 7.15
CA VAL A 20 -5.21 -1.19 7.10
C VAL A 20 -5.85 -2.51 7.53
N PRO A 21 -5.97 -3.50 6.63
CA PRO A 21 -6.55 -4.79 6.98
C PRO A 21 -5.67 -5.52 8.01
N GLN A 22 -6.30 -6.24 8.95
CA GLN A 22 -5.55 -7.07 9.91
C GLN A 22 -4.65 -8.09 9.20
N SER A 23 -5.12 -8.63 8.08
CA SER A 23 -4.37 -9.56 7.24
C SER A 23 -3.08 -8.96 6.65
N LEU A 24 -3.05 -7.65 6.42
CA LEU A 24 -1.83 -6.95 6.00
C LEU A 24 -0.82 -6.93 7.15
N ARG A 25 -1.26 -6.62 8.37
CA ARG A 25 -0.38 -6.63 9.56
C ARG A 25 0.19 -8.02 9.81
N GLU A 26 -0.64 -9.06 9.72
CA GLU A 26 -0.19 -10.46 9.84
C GLU A 26 0.87 -10.83 8.81
N ALA A 27 0.69 -10.41 7.55
CA ALA A 27 1.62 -10.73 6.47
C ALA A 27 3.03 -10.19 6.72
N VAL A 28 3.14 -9.03 7.36
CA VAL A 28 4.43 -8.34 7.58
C VAL A 28 4.90 -8.34 9.04
N ALA A 29 4.17 -8.98 9.95
CA ALA A 29 4.49 -9.01 11.39
C ALA A 29 5.84 -9.64 11.74
N HIS A 30 6.40 -10.44 10.85
CA HIS A 30 7.73 -11.03 11.02
C HIS A 30 8.87 -10.15 10.49
N LEU A 31 8.55 -9.03 9.83
CA LEU A 31 9.51 -8.12 9.20
C LEU A 31 9.70 -6.81 9.98
N ALA A 32 8.79 -6.46 10.89
CA ALA A 32 8.86 -5.22 11.67
C ALA A 32 8.37 -5.45 13.10
N ASP A 33 9.16 -4.96 14.06
CA ASP A 33 8.81 -4.99 15.48
C ASP A 33 7.77 -3.92 15.85
N GLU A 34 7.74 -2.81 15.11
CA GLU A 34 6.81 -1.69 15.32
C GLU A 34 6.18 -1.20 13.99
N PHE A 35 4.87 -0.95 14.03
CA PHE A 35 4.12 -0.47 12.88
C PHE A 35 3.85 1.03 12.95
N THR A 36 4.73 1.82 12.34
CA THR A 36 4.48 3.26 12.15
C THR A 36 3.40 3.50 11.08
N ALA A 37 2.73 4.64 11.13
CA ALA A 37 1.74 4.99 10.11
C ALA A 37 2.33 5.03 8.69
N ALA A 38 3.55 5.56 8.54
CA ALA A 38 4.25 5.60 7.26
C ALA A 38 4.59 4.19 6.74
N TYR A 39 5.04 3.30 7.63
CA TYR A 39 5.28 1.90 7.28
C TYR A 39 4.01 1.20 6.79
N LEU A 40 2.89 1.38 7.52
CA LEU A 40 1.63 0.77 7.15
C LEU A 40 1.07 1.33 5.83
N LEU A 41 1.29 2.62 5.54
CA LEU A 41 0.95 3.20 4.23
C LEU A 41 1.75 2.58 3.10
N ASP A 42 3.04 2.34 3.31
CA ASP A 42 3.88 1.63 2.34
C ASP A 42 3.35 0.21 2.10
N CYS A 43 3.04 -0.55 3.16
CA CYS A 43 2.47 -1.88 3.01
C CYS A 43 1.10 -1.85 2.30
N LEU A 44 0.29 -0.82 2.55
CA LEU A 44 -1.05 -0.68 1.95
C LEU A 44 -0.98 -0.37 0.46
N ILE A 45 -0.05 0.49 0.01
CA ILE A 45 0.14 0.73 -1.42
C ILE A 45 0.63 -0.53 -2.14
N LEU A 46 1.52 -1.31 -1.51
CA LEU A 46 1.99 -2.59 -2.06
C LEU A 46 0.83 -3.59 -2.20
N GLU A 47 0.02 -3.73 -1.16
CA GLU A 47 -1.15 -4.61 -1.13
C GLU A 47 -2.16 -4.28 -2.23
N LYS A 48 -2.52 -2.99 -2.37
CA LYS A 48 -3.42 -2.55 -3.44
C LYS A 48 -2.80 -2.71 -4.82
N GLY A 49 -1.52 -2.42 -5.00
CA GLY A 49 -0.82 -2.63 -6.27
C GLY A 49 -0.75 -4.10 -6.69
N LEU A 50 -0.55 -5.01 -5.74
CA LEU A 50 -0.64 -6.45 -5.97
C LEU A 50 -2.05 -6.87 -6.41
N ARG A 51 -3.10 -6.40 -5.74
CA ARG A 51 -4.50 -6.70 -6.09
C ARG A 51 -4.88 -6.16 -7.47
N SER A 52 -4.38 -4.99 -7.83
CA SER A 52 -4.54 -4.37 -9.15
C SER A 52 -3.61 -4.94 -10.23
N ARG A 53 -2.80 -5.96 -9.90
CA ARG A 53 -1.87 -6.64 -10.82
C ARG A 53 -0.82 -5.72 -11.47
N LEU A 54 -0.44 -4.64 -10.80
CA LEU A 54 0.48 -3.64 -11.37
C LEU A 54 1.90 -4.18 -11.61
N LEU A 55 2.28 -5.29 -10.97
CA LEU A 55 3.56 -5.94 -11.20
C LEU A 55 3.78 -6.37 -12.66
N SER A 56 2.72 -6.66 -13.44
CA SER A 56 2.90 -7.02 -14.86
C SER A 56 3.26 -5.82 -15.75
N ASN A 57 2.99 -4.60 -15.30
CA ASN A 57 3.11 -3.37 -16.10
C ASN A 57 4.26 -2.47 -15.63
N SER A 58 4.94 -2.83 -14.53
CA SER A 58 5.97 -2.01 -13.88
C SER A 58 7.25 -1.79 -14.70
N THR A 59 7.40 -2.45 -15.86
CA THR A 59 8.60 -2.37 -16.73
C THR A 59 8.74 -1.05 -17.48
N ARG A 60 7.74 -0.15 -17.43
CA ARG A 60 7.74 1.12 -18.17
C ARG A 60 7.91 2.36 -17.28
N GLN A 61 7.96 2.21 -15.97
CA GLN A 61 8.03 3.36 -15.06
C GLN A 61 9.44 3.95 -15.01
N PRO A 62 9.59 5.29 -14.96
CA PRO A 62 10.89 5.93 -14.84
C PRO A 62 11.65 5.41 -13.61
N ASN A 63 12.96 5.16 -13.79
CA ASN A 63 13.86 4.65 -12.75
C ASN A 63 14.23 5.70 -11.70
N THR A 64 13.71 6.93 -11.81
CA THR A 64 14.02 8.01 -10.87
C THR A 64 13.27 7.80 -9.55
N PRO A 65 13.98 7.64 -8.42
CA PRO A 65 13.35 7.54 -7.10
C PRO A 65 12.55 8.79 -6.77
N LEU A 66 11.43 8.63 -6.08
CA LEU A 66 10.67 9.77 -5.57
C LEU A 66 11.40 10.40 -4.38
N THR A 67 11.37 11.73 -4.29
CA THR A 67 11.80 12.44 -3.07
C THR A 67 10.81 12.21 -1.93
N THR A 68 11.22 12.52 -0.69
CA THR A 68 10.33 12.43 0.48
C THR A 68 9.10 13.32 0.34
N ASP A 69 9.26 14.52 -0.20
CA ASP A 69 8.17 15.47 -0.41
C ASP A 69 7.20 14.96 -1.49
N GLU A 70 7.73 14.49 -2.63
CA GLU A 70 6.90 13.89 -3.69
C GLU A 70 6.10 12.68 -3.18
N ARG A 71 6.72 11.84 -2.33
CA ARG A 71 6.02 10.70 -1.71
C ARG A 71 4.89 11.18 -0.81
N SER A 72 5.17 12.16 0.03
CA SER A 72 4.19 12.71 0.97
C SER A 72 2.98 13.31 0.24
N ASP A 73 3.22 14.08 -0.81
CA ASP A 73 2.16 14.67 -1.64
C ASP A 73 1.31 13.61 -2.34
N ARG A 74 1.95 12.57 -2.89
CA ARG A 74 1.25 11.46 -3.54
C ARG A 74 0.41 10.65 -2.57
N PHE A 75 0.94 10.35 -1.37
CA PHE A 75 0.16 9.70 -0.32
C PHE A 75 -1.02 10.57 0.11
N ALA A 76 -0.81 11.87 0.31
CA ALA A 76 -1.88 12.79 0.70
C ALA A 76 -3.02 12.80 -0.34
N MET A 77 -2.68 12.85 -1.63
CA MET A 77 -3.66 12.75 -2.71
C MET A 77 -4.40 11.42 -2.69
N LEU A 78 -3.67 10.31 -2.56
CA LEU A 78 -4.25 8.97 -2.60
C LEU A 78 -5.19 8.71 -1.42
N LEU A 79 -4.83 9.19 -0.24
CA LEU A 79 -5.67 9.09 0.96
C LEU A 79 -6.97 9.89 0.82
N ARG A 80 -6.92 11.08 0.22
CA ARG A 80 -8.14 11.86 -0.09
C ARG A 80 -9.06 11.08 -1.04
N LEU A 81 -8.52 10.55 -2.12
CA LEU A 81 -9.29 9.75 -3.08
C LEU A 81 -9.94 8.54 -2.40
N TRP A 82 -9.21 7.85 -1.53
CA TRP A 82 -9.79 6.71 -0.82
C TRP A 82 -10.82 7.13 0.24
N ALA A 83 -10.66 8.28 0.89
CA ALA A 83 -11.66 8.84 1.80
C ALA A 83 -12.96 9.26 1.08
N GLU A 84 -12.85 9.66 -0.19
CA GLU A 84 -13.99 10.00 -1.06
C GLU A 84 -14.66 8.76 -1.70
N GLY A 85 -14.21 7.54 -1.36
CA GLY A 85 -14.81 6.28 -1.79
C GLY A 85 -14.10 5.59 -2.97
N CYS A 86 -13.04 6.18 -3.53
CA CYS A 86 -12.27 5.60 -4.63
C CYS A 86 -11.26 4.54 -4.15
N HIS A 87 -11.67 3.57 -3.33
CA HIS A 87 -10.80 2.64 -2.59
C HIS A 87 -9.88 1.75 -3.45
N THR A 88 -10.13 1.64 -4.76
CA THR A 88 -9.36 0.80 -5.69
C THR A 88 -8.27 1.57 -6.45
N VAL A 89 -8.23 2.90 -6.35
CA VAL A 89 -7.21 3.72 -7.01
C VAL A 89 -5.84 3.39 -6.44
N VAL A 90 -4.84 3.31 -7.32
CA VAL A 90 -3.43 3.08 -6.97
C VAL A 90 -2.57 4.05 -7.77
N ASP A 91 -1.66 4.75 -7.11
CA ASP A 91 -0.62 5.51 -7.79
C ASP A 91 0.51 4.55 -8.20
N GLU A 92 0.64 4.30 -9.51
CA GLU A 92 1.64 3.36 -10.05
C GLU A 92 3.09 3.77 -9.80
N ARG A 93 3.39 5.08 -9.82
CA ARG A 93 4.75 5.59 -9.60
C ARG A 93 5.11 5.47 -8.12
N LEU A 94 4.15 5.76 -7.23
CA LEU A 94 4.30 5.56 -5.79
C LEU A 94 4.43 4.07 -5.44
N PHE A 95 3.65 3.20 -6.08
CA PHE A 95 3.78 1.75 -5.94
C PHE A 95 5.17 1.27 -6.37
N ALA A 96 5.63 1.64 -7.56
CA ALA A 96 6.95 1.23 -8.07
C ALA A 96 8.10 1.73 -7.19
N ASP A 97 8.02 2.97 -6.71
CA ASP A 97 8.99 3.52 -5.76
C ASP A 97 9.00 2.74 -4.44
N THR A 98 7.81 2.44 -3.90
CA THR A 98 7.67 1.70 -2.64
C THR A 98 8.14 0.26 -2.78
N ALA A 99 7.84 -0.40 -3.90
CA ALA A 99 8.30 -1.76 -4.21
C ALA A 99 9.84 -1.86 -4.25
N ARG A 100 10.52 -0.82 -4.75
CA ARG A 100 12.00 -0.75 -4.74
C ARG A 100 12.56 -0.53 -3.34
N ARG A 101 11.86 0.22 -2.49
CA ARG A 101 12.29 0.52 -1.11
C ARG A 101 11.99 -0.61 -0.14
N ARG A 102 10.97 -1.41 -0.41
CA ARG A 102 10.43 -2.47 0.46
C ARG A 102 10.21 -3.78 -0.29
N PRO A 103 11.29 -4.39 -0.83
CA PRO A 103 11.18 -5.62 -1.61
C PRO A 103 10.76 -6.82 -0.75
N GLU A 104 11.17 -6.85 0.52
CA GLU A 104 10.85 -7.95 1.44
C GLU A 104 9.37 -7.94 1.82
N GLU A 105 8.82 -6.77 2.15
CA GLU A 105 7.40 -6.61 2.45
C GLU A 105 6.52 -6.93 1.24
N LEU A 106 6.96 -6.54 0.03
CA LEU A 106 6.27 -6.88 -1.21
C LEU A 106 6.18 -8.39 -1.40
N GLU A 107 7.28 -9.12 -1.22
CA GLU A 107 7.28 -10.58 -1.37
C GLU A 107 6.51 -11.28 -0.26
N ALA A 108 6.60 -10.80 0.99
CA ALA A 108 5.79 -11.33 2.10
C ALA A 108 4.29 -11.18 1.85
N LEU A 109 3.84 -10.00 1.40
CA LEU A 109 2.44 -9.77 1.01
C LEU A 109 2.02 -10.67 -0.15
N ARG A 110 2.88 -10.81 -1.17
CA ARG A 110 2.61 -11.67 -2.33
C ARG A 110 2.47 -13.13 -1.95
N GLU A 111 3.33 -13.63 -1.06
CA GLU A 111 3.27 -15.00 -0.55
C GLU A 111 1.99 -15.21 0.27
N TYR A 112 1.71 -14.31 1.20
CA TYR A 112 0.52 -14.39 2.05
C TYR A 112 -0.78 -14.44 1.23
N PHE A 113 -0.92 -13.58 0.21
CA PHE A 113 -2.11 -13.60 -0.65
C PHE A 113 -2.19 -14.86 -1.52
N ARG A 114 -1.05 -15.39 -1.97
CA ARG A 114 -1.02 -16.66 -2.72
C ARG A 114 -1.50 -17.82 -1.86
N GLN A 115 -0.99 -17.92 -0.64
CA GLN A 115 -1.39 -18.97 0.30
C GLN A 115 -2.87 -18.89 0.66
N ASN A 116 -3.40 -17.69 0.89
CA ASN A 116 -4.81 -17.50 1.21
C ASN A 116 -5.74 -17.77 0.02
N ALA A 117 -5.33 -17.44 -1.21
CA ALA A 117 -6.07 -17.83 -2.40
C ALA A 117 -6.14 -19.37 -2.55
N LEU A 118 -5.04 -20.06 -2.27
CA LEU A 118 -5.00 -21.54 -2.31
C LEU A 118 -5.85 -22.17 -1.20
N ARG A 119 -5.82 -21.63 0.02
CA ARG A 119 -6.66 -22.09 1.14
C ARG A 119 -8.15 -21.90 0.87
N SER A 120 -8.52 -20.78 0.25
CA SER A 120 -9.92 -20.49 -0.13
C SER A 120 -10.45 -21.46 -1.19
N ARG A 121 -9.59 -21.88 -2.13
CA ARG A 121 -9.94 -22.88 -3.16
C ARG A 121 -10.12 -24.30 -2.61
N LYS A 122 -9.43 -24.65 -1.52
CA LYS A 122 -9.56 -25.98 -0.88
C LYS A 122 -10.85 -26.17 -0.06
N LYS A 123 -11.59 -25.09 0.26
CA LYS A 123 -12.83 -25.16 1.05
C LYS A 123 -14.09 -25.56 0.26
N PHE A 124 -14.00 -25.73 -1.05
CA PHE A 124 -15.08 -26.28 -1.86
C PHE A 124 -14.63 -27.57 -2.57
N PRO A 125 -14.64 -28.72 -1.88
CA PRO A 125 -14.79 -29.99 -2.58
C PRO A 125 -16.27 -30.12 -2.99
N SER A 126 -16.50 -30.05 -4.30
CA SER A 126 -17.73 -30.52 -4.95
C SER A 126 -17.97 -32.00 -4.69
#